data_AF-R7Y2M5-F1
#
_entry.id   AF-R7Y2M5-F1
#
_cell.length_a   1.000
_cell.length_b   1.000
_cell.length_c   1.000
_cell.angle_alpha   90.00
_cell.angle_beta   90.00
_cell.angle_gamma   90.00
#
_symmetry.space_group_name_H-M   'P 1'
#
loop_
_entity.id
_entity.type
_entity.pdbx_description
1 polymer ?
#
loop_
_entity_poly.entity_id
_entity_poly.type
_entity_poly.pdbx_seq_one_letter_code
_entity_poly.pdbx_strand_id
1 'polypeptide(L)'
;MIQEELWSRMRALPYTYMAPTLVSVSHARALHLAEGIGSAPPERFQRGREFAHLHPHHDGSLHLSVPDSVMEQVVDARWGVPHPVQDALLVFGPRDRDELEIVWFLVQESFGWVSAT
;
A
#
# COMPACT_ATOMS: atom_id res chain seq x y z
N MET A 1 -9.22 -9.83 -13.44
CA MET A 1 -8.09 -8.94 -13.82
C MET A 1 -7.07 -9.00 -12.71
N ILE A 2 -5.78 -8.82 -13.01
CA ILE A 2 -4.72 -9.01 -12.01
C ILE A 2 -4.81 -8.03 -10.83
N GLN A 3 -5.29 -6.81 -11.07
CA GLN A 3 -5.54 -5.81 -10.03
C GLN A 3 -6.67 -6.23 -9.07
N GLU A 4 -7.67 -6.98 -9.55
CA GLU A 4 -8.72 -7.52 -8.67
C GLU A 4 -8.22 -8.70 -7.83
N GLU A 5 -7.28 -9.48 -8.37
CA GLU A 5 -6.61 -10.52 -7.57
C GLU A 5 -5.77 -9.88 -6.47
N LEU A 6 -4.95 -8.87 -6.80
CA LEU A 6 -4.21 -8.08 -5.82
C LEU A 6 -5.15 -7.50 -4.76
N TRP A 7 -6.22 -6.83 -5.17
CA TRP A 7 -7.21 -6.27 -4.25
C TRP A 7 -7.84 -7.33 -3.33
N SER A 8 -8.12 -8.52 -3.87
CA SER A 8 -8.66 -9.62 -3.07
C SER A 8 -7.67 -10.10 -2.01
N ARG A 9 -6.36 -10.11 -2.28
CA ARG A 9 -5.32 -10.44 -1.29
C ARG A 9 -5.17 -9.33 -0.26
N MET A 10 -5.11 -8.08 -0.72
CA MET A 10 -5.03 -6.88 0.11
C MET A 10 -6.13 -6.85 1.18
N ARG A 11 -7.41 -6.96 0.78
CA ARG A 11 -8.54 -6.89 1.72
C ARG A 11 -8.67 -8.11 2.65
N ALA A 12 -7.88 -9.16 2.42
CA ALA A 12 -7.85 -10.35 3.27
C ALA A 12 -6.79 -10.24 4.37
N LEU A 13 -5.99 -9.17 4.39
CA LEU A 13 -5.02 -8.93 5.46
C LEU A 13 -5.73 -8.82 6.82
N PRO A 14 -5.19 -9.47 7.88
CA PRO A 14 -5.78 -9.44 9.20
C PRO A 14 -5.98 -8.02 9.73
N TYR A 15 -7.12 -7.79 10.37
CA TYR A 15 -7.44 -6.52 11.03
C TYR A 15 -7.46 -5.29 10.11
N THR A 16 -7.46 -5.49 8.79
CA THR A 16 -7.65 -4.42 7.83
C THR A 16 -9.12 -4.25 7.51
N TYR A 17 -9.52 -3.00 7.29
CA TYR A 17 -10.86 -2.69 6.79
C TYR A 17 -10.77 -1.71 5.62
N MET A 18 -11.77 -1.79 4.75
CA MET A 18 -11.89 -0.90 3.60
C MET A 18 -12.70 0.33 4.01
N ALA A 19 -12.21 1.52 3.67
CA ALA A 19 -12.94 2.77 3.77
C ALA A 19 -12.54 3.69 2.61
N PRO A 20 -13.26 4.80 2.37
CA PRO A 20 -12.80 5.81 1.41
C PRO A 20 -11.40 6.30 1.79
N THR A 21 -10.52 6.41 0.79
CA THR A 21 -9.22 7.06 0.96
C THR A 21 -9.38 8.49 1.45
N LEU A 22 -8.47 8.91 2.33
CA LEU A 22 -8.40 10.26 2.89
C LEU A 22 -7.39 11.15 2.16
N VAL A 23 -6.65 10.60 1.20
CA VAL A 23 -5.50 11.25 0.55
C VAL A 23 -5.40 11.02 -0.96
N SER A 24 -6.14 10.05 -1.52
CA SER A 24 -6.02 9.66 -2.93
C SER A 24 -7.15 10.22 -3.82
N VAL A 25 -7.06 9.85 -5.09
CA VAL A 25 -8.01 10.21 -6.15
C VAL A 25 -9.35 9.48 -6.00
N SER A 26 -10.37 9.97 -6.70
CA SER A 26 -11.69 9.32 -6.77
C SER A 26 -11.57 7.87 -7.23
N HIS A 27 -12.35 6.97 -6.59
CA HIS A 27 -12.41 5.53 -6.87
C HIS A 27 -11.14 4.73 -6.53
N ALA A 28 -10.10 5.36 -5.97
CA ALA A 28 -9.06 4.59 -5.29
C ALA A 28 -9.66 3.85 -4.09
N ARG A 29 -9.13 2.67 -3.82
CA ARG A 29 -9.62 1.78 -2.75
C ARG A 29 -8.55 1.67 -1.69
N ALA A 30 -8.87 2.11 -0.47
CA ALA A 30 -7.92 2.19 0.63
C ALA A 30 -8.10 1.03 1.63
N LEU A 31 -6.98 0.66 2.24
CA LEU A 31 -6.93 -0.17 3.42
C LEU A 31 -6.52 0.65 4.63
N HIS A 32 -7.23 0.41 5.72
CA HIS A 32 -6.95 0.98 7.01
C HIS A 32 -6.70 -0.14 8.01
N LEU A 33 -5.76 0.07 8.93
CA LEU A 33 -5.53 -0.85 10.04
C LEU A 33 -6.48 -0.51 11.19
N ALA A 34 -7.19 -1.50 11.73
CA ALA A 34 -8.10 -1.30 12.86
C ALA A 34 -7.40 -0.64 14.06
N GLU A 35 -8.16 0.15 14.81
CA GLU A 35 -7.70 0.76 16.06
C GLU A 35 -7.34 -0.32 17.09
N GLY A 36 -6.32 -0.04 17.91
CA GLY A 36 -5.82 -0.97 18.92
C GLY A 36 -4.97 -2.14 18.40
N ILE A 37 -4.72 -2.21 17.09
CA ILE A 37 -3.80 -3.18 16.47
C ILE A 37 -2.46 -2.53 16.18
N GLY A 38 -1.38 -3.12 16.72
CA GLY A 38 -0.04 -2.53 16.68
C GLY A 38 0.10 -1.27 17.55
N SER A 39 1.33 -0.82 17.77
CA SER A 39 1.64 0.46 18.43
C SER A 39 2.42 1.42 17.52
N ALA A 40 2.38 1.15 16.21
CA ALA A 40 2.92 2.03 15.19
C ALA A 40 2.45 3.48 15.39
N PRO A 41 3.38 4.45 15.40
CA PRO A 41 3.03 5.83 15.62
C PRO A 41 2.30 6.39 14.38
N PRO A 42 1.50 7.47 14.52
CA PRO A 42 0.64 7.98 13.45
C PRO A 42 1.37 8.30 12.15
N GLU A 43 2.65 8.66 12.22
CA GLU A 43 3.49 9.04 11.07
C GLU A 43 3.74 7.86 10.12
N ARG A 44 3.52 6.60 10.55
CA ARG A 44 3.60 5.45 9.64
C ARG A 44 2.40 5.34 8.70
N PHE A 45 1.34 6.11 8.91
CA PHE A 45 0.12 6.07 8.11
C PHE A 45 0.04 7.30 7.22
N GLN A 46 -0.51 7.14 6.00
CA GLN A 46 -0.66 8.24 5.05
C GLN A 46 -1.64 9.30 5.59
N ARG A 47 -2.75 8.85 6.20
CA ARG A 47 -3.66 9.68 6.98
C ARG A 47 -4.57 8.81 7.85
N GLY A 48 -4.80 9.23 9.10
CA GLY A 48 -5.53 8.41 10.06
C GLY A 48 -4.84 7.06 10.22
N ARG A 49 -5.53 5.98 9.88
CA ARG A 49 -4.98 4.61 9.86
C ARG A 49 -4.83 4.02 8.46
N GLU A 50 -4.93 4.85 7.42
CA GLU A 50 -4.70 4.46 6.02
C GLU A 50 -3.21 4.16 5.80
N PHE A 51 -2.89 2.95 5.36
CA PHE A 51 -1.50 2.56 5.08
C PHE A 51 -1.27 2.19 3.61
N ALA A 52 -2.33 1.88 2.88
CA ALA A 52 -2.25 1.54 1.47
C ALA A 52 -3.51 1.95 0.73
N HIS A 53 -3.38 2.37 -0.53
CA HIS A 53 -4.51 2.44 -1.43
C HIS A 53 -4.13 2.07 -2.86
N LEU A 54 -5.06 1.41 -3.54
CA LEU A 54 -4.93 0.94 -4.92
C LEU A 54 -5.72 1.88 -5.85
N HIS A 55 -5.05 2.42 -6.86
CA HIS A 55 -5.68 3.24 -7.88
C HIS A 55 -6.64 2.44 -8.78
N PRO A 56 -7.56 3.11 -9.49
CA PRO A 56 -8.49 2.43 -10.38
C PRO A 56 -7.80 1.63 -11.49
N HIS A 57 -8.55 0.72 -12.12
CA HIS A 57 -8.04 -0.26 -13.08
C HIS A 57 -7.21 0.26 -14.26
N HIS A 58 -7.45 1.50 -14.70
CA HIS A 58 -6.72 2.09 -15.81
C HIS A 58 -5.29 2.51 -15.43
N ASP A 59 -4.99 2.59 -14.14
CA ASP A 59 -3.70 2.92 -13.57
C ASP A 59 -3.11 1.69 -12.86
N GLY A 60 -3.83 1.15 -11.88
CA GLY A 60 -3.46 -0.07 -11.15
C GLY A 60 -2.23 0.07 -10.25
N SER A 61 -1.56 1.22 -10.23
CA SER A 61 -0.54 1.58 -9.24
C SER A 61 -1.15 1.72 -7.85
N LEU A 62 -0.28 1.73 -6.83
CA LEU A 62 -0.69 1.79 -5.44
C LEU A 62 0.29 2.62 -4.62
N HIS A 63 -0.24 3.31 -3.63
CA HIS A 63 0.58 3.96 -2.62
C HIS A 63 0.70 3.07 -1.39
N LEU A 64 1.91 2.94 -0.87
CA LEU A 64 2.24 2.17 0.34
C LEU A 64 2.98 3.03 1.35
N SER A 65 2.58 2.88 2.61
CA SER A 65 3.36 3.30 3.78
C SER A 65 4.48 2.29 4.03
N VAL A 66 5.74 2.70 3.91
CA VAL A 66 6.92 1.84 4.14
C VAL A 66 8.04 2.64 4.81
N PRO A 67 8.99 1.98 5.51
CA PRO A 67 10.20 2.66 5.98
C PRO A 67 11.06 3.16 4.81
N ASP A 68 11.83 4.24 5.03
CA ASP A 68 12.75 4.83 4.04
C ASP A 68 13.67 3.78 3.39
N SER A 69 14.25 2.88 4.20
CA SER A 69 15.12 1.81 3.69
C SER A 69 14.43 0.85 2.71
N VAL A 70 13.11 0.64 2.83
CA VAL A 70 12.33 -0.16 1.88
C VAL A 70 12.01 0.70 0.65
N MET A 71 11.65 1.97 0.84
CA MET A 71 11.43 2.90 -0.27
C MET A 71 12.66 2.99 -1.19
N GLU A 72 13.85 3.18 -0.62
CA GLU A 72 15.12 3.24 -1.36
C GLU A 72 15.36 1.97 -2.19
N GLN A 73 15.16 0.78 -1.59
CA GLN A 73 15.33 -0.50 -2.28
C GLN A 73 14.35 -0.67 -3.44
N VAL A 74 13.08 -0.29 -3.26
CA VAL A 74 12.06 -0.39 -4.31
C VAL A 74 12.39 0.55 -5.48
N VAL A 75 12.85 1.77 -5.17
CA VAL A 75 13.22 2.77 -6.18
C VAL A 75 14.46 2.33 -6.96
N ASP A 76 15.51 1.84 -6.27
CA ASP A 76 16.72 1.32 -6.92
C ASP A 76 16.41 0.12 -7.83
N ALA A 77 15.52 -0.77 -7.37
CA ALA A 77 15.01 -1.90 -8.14
C ALA A 77 14.00 -1.51 -9.24
N ARG A 78 13.65 -0.21 -9.36
CA ARG A 78 12.74 0.36 -10.37
C ARG A 78 11.30 -0.16 -10.32
N TRP A 79 10.82 -0.51 -9.13
CA TRP A 79 9.45 -0.96 -8.89
C TRP A 79 8.48 0.17 -8.50
N GLY A 80 9.01 1.36 -8.25
CA GLY A 80 8.23 2.50 -7.82
C GLY A 80 9.04 3.78 -7.78
N VAL A 81 8.37 4.85 -7.35
CA VAL A 81 8.94 6.18 -7.16
C VAL A 81 8.42 6.77 -5.85
N PRO A 82 9.17 7.65 -5.18
CA PRO A 82 8.64 8.40 -4.05
C PRO A 82 7.47 9.29 -4.53
N HIS A 83 6.41 9.39 -3.73
CA HIS A 83 5.35 10.35 -4.01
C HIS A 83 5.95 11.77 -3.88
N PRO A 84 5.72 12.70 -4.84
CA PRO A 84 6.38 14.02 -4.84
C PRO A 84 6.05 14.92 -3.65
N VAL A 85 4.87 14.75 -3.04
CA VAL A 85 4.35 15.58 -1.93
C VAL A 85 4.11 14.80 -0.62
N GLN A 86 3.70 13.53 -0.69
CA GLN A 86 3.38 12.71 0.48
C GLN A 86 4.54 11.80 0.83
N ASP A 87 4.69 11.46 2.11
CA ASP A 87 5.65 10.46 2.56
C ASP A 87 5.09 9.04 2.33
N ALA A 88 5.01 8.68 1.05
CA ALA A 88 4.48 7.41 0.60
C ALA A 88 5.21 6.96 -0.68
N LEU A 89 5.38 5.66 -0.83
CA LEU A 89 5.94 5.05 -2.03
C LEU A 89 4.80 4.80 -3.04
N LEU A 90 4.93 5.30 -4.27
CA LEU A 90 4.10 4.87 -5.40
C LEU A 90 4.75 3.62 -6.01
N VAL A 91 4.06 2.48 -5.94
CA VAL A 91 4.46 1.23 -6.60
C VAL A 91 3.72 1.10 -7.93
N PHE A 92 4.42 0.67 -8.98
CA PHE A 92 3.81 0.42 -10.28
C PHE A 92 2.87 -0.79 -10.24
N GLY A 93 1.73 -0.70 -10.93
CA GLY A 93 0.75 -1.78 -10.96
C GLY A 93 1.28 -3.04 -11.68
N PRO A 94 0.97 -4.25 -11.19
CA PRO A 94 1.48 -5.48 -11.79
C PRO A 94 0.85 -5.73 -13.16
N ARG A 95 1.67 -6.20 -14.11
CA ARG A 95 1.25 -6.49 -15.49
C ARG A 95 1.02 -7.97 -15.73
N ASP A 96 1.68 -8.83 -14.95
CA ASP A 96 1.57 -10.28 -15.01
C ASP A 96 1.68 -10.92 -13.63
N ARG A 97 1.52 -12.25 -13.59
CA ARG A 97 1.47 -13.03 -12.34
C ARG A 97 2.77 -12.96 -11.54
N ASP A 98 3.92 -12.83 -12.19
CA ASP A 98 5.20 -12.76 -11.48
C ASP A 98 5.34 -11.38 -10.82
N GLU A 99 4.95 -10.32 -11.51
CA GLU A 99 4.91 -8.97 -10.94
C GLU A 99 3.88 -8.85 -9.81
N LEU A 100 2.75 -9.56 -9.91
CA LEU A 100 1.75 -9.60 -8.84
C LEU A 100 2.36 -10.09 -7.53
N GLU A 101 3.19 -11.14 -7.56
CA GLU A 101 3.81 -11.66 -6.35
C GLU A 101 4.81 -10.66 -5.74
N ILE A 102 5.52 -9.90 -6.58
CA ILE A 102 6.44 -8.84 -6.12
C ILE A 102 5.65 -7.70 -5.46
N VAL A 103 4.62 -7.18 -6.15
CA VAL A 103 3.78 -6.12 -5.59
C VAL A 103 3.08 -6.59 -4.32
N TRP A 104 2.61 -7.83 -4.29
CA TRP A 104 2.01 -8.43 -3.10
C TRP A 104 2.99 -8.50 -1.93
N PHE A 105 4.24 -8.92 -2.16
CA PHE A 105 5.29 -8.88 -1.14
C PHE A 105 5.47 -7.47 -0.57
N LEU A 106 5.50 -6.43 -1.41
CA LEU A 106 5.62 -5.04 -0.93
C LEU A 106 4.42 -4.59 -0.08
N VAL A 107 3.20 -5.03 -0.44
CA VAL A 107 2.01 -4.80 0.41
C VAL A 107 2.19 -5.47 1.78
N GLN A 108 2.72 -6.69 1.83
CA GLN A 108 2.95 -7.40 3.09
C GLN A 108 4.01 -6.70 3.96
N GLU A 109 5.07 -6.17 3.37
CA GLU A 109 6.08 -5.37 4.07
C GLU A 109 5.46 -4.10 4.67
N SER A 110 4.64 -3.38 3.88
CA SER A 110 3.89 -2.22 4.35
C SER A 110 2.99 -2.57 5.54
N PHE A 111 2.22 -3.66 5.42
CA PHE A 111 1.35 -4.15 6.50
C PHE A 111 2.14 -4.54 7.75
N GLY A 112 3.24 -5.27 7.60
CA GLY A 112 4.12 -5.65 8.71
C GLY A 112 4.68 -4.43 9.44
N TRP A 113 5.06 -3.39 8.70
CA TRP A 113 5.58 -2.15 9.28
C TRP A 113 4.54 -1.38 10.09
N VAL A 114 3.30 -1.26 9.59
CA VAL A 114 2.24 -0.52 10.30
C VAL A 114 1.56 -1.32 11.43
N SER A 115 1.70 -2.65 11.42
CA SER A 115 1.16 -3.53 12.46
C SER A 115 2.17 -3.90 13.54
N ALA A 116 3.46 -3.59 13.34
CA ALA A 116 4.51 -3.79 14.34
C ALA A 116 4.23 -3.00 15.64
N THR A 117 4.72 -3.56 16.75
CA THR A 117 4.71 -2.93 18.08
C THR A 117 5.84 -1.92 18.21
#